data_AF-A0A519V196-F1
#
_entry.id   AF-A0A519V196-F1
#
_cell.length_a   1.000
_cell.length_b   1.000
_cell.length_c   1.000
_cell.angle_alpha   90.00
_cell.angle_beta   90.00
_cell.angle_gamma   90.00
#
_symmetry.space_group_name_H-M   'P 1'
#
loop_
_entity.id
_entity.type
_entity.pdbx_description
1 polymer ?
#
loop_
_entity_poly.entity_id
_entity_poly.type
_entity_poly.pdbx_seq_one_letter_code
_entity_poly.pdbx_strand_id
1 'polypeptide(L)'
;MNKKLKIGILFLVATWLFTGIYADDEFGDHNIFLKYRPSFQFYYKSPLGMQDMPASYPLKLAEEEATFDEFITQKHWSDNDFLATSICGILYLGTIYFLIKGTIKQFKHGK
;
A
#
# COMPACT_ATOMS: atom_id res chain seq x y z
N MET A 1 3.70 -25.08 -10.06
CA MET A 1 3.84 -24.19 -8.88
C MET A 1 3.03 -24.73 -7.71
N ASN A 2 3.64 -24.96 -6.55
CA ASN A 2 2.92 -25.54 -5.41
C ASN A 2 1.82 -24.60 -4.85
N LYS A 3 0.83 -25.18 -4.16
CA LYS A 3 -0.33 -24.44 -3.60
C LYS A 3 0.07 -23.29 -2.68
N LYS A 4 1.10 -23.47 -1.85
CA LYS A 4 1.58 -22.42 -0.92
C LYS A 4 2.15 -21.23 -1.66
N LEU A 5 2.90 -21.46 -2.75
CA LEU A 5 3.46 -20.41 -3.58
C LEU A 5 2.37 -19.66 -4.36
N LYS A 6 1.31 -20.35 -4.83
CA LYS A 6 0.13 -19.68 -5.40
C LYS A 6 -0.54 -18.74 -4.40
N ILE A 7 -0.74 -19.20 -3.16
CA ILE A 7 -1.29 -18.37 -2.07
C ILE A 7 -0.36 -17.18 -1.78
N GLY A 8 0.95 -17.40 -1.76
CA GLY A 8 1.93 -16.33 -1.54
C GLY A 8 1.88 -15.24 -2.60
N ILE A 9 1.73 -15.61 -3.88
CA ILE A 9 1.56 -14.64 -4.96
C ILE A 9 0.24 -13.87 -4.83
N LEU A 10 -0.85 -14.55 -4.45
CA LEU A 10 -2.12 -13.88 -4.18
C LEU A 10 -2.00 -12.86 -3.03
N PHE A 11 -1.36 -13.25 -1.94
CA PHE A 11 -1.07 -12.37 -0.80
C PHE A 11 -0.17 -11.19 -1.19
N LEU A 12 0.84 -11.42 -2.02
CA LEU A 12 1.72 -10.37 -2.54
C LEU A 12 0.94 -9.34 -3.34
N VAL A 13 0.09 -9.78 -4.27
CA VAL A 13 -0.76 -8.91 -5.08
C VAL A 13 -1.75 -8.15 -4.20
N ALA A 14 -2.39 -8.83 -3.25
CA ALA A 14 -3.30 -8.18 -2.30
C ALA A 14 -2.59 -7.14 -1.44
N THR A 15 -1.38 -7.45 -0.95
CA THR A 15 -0.56 -6.52 -0.17
C THR A 15 -0.26 -5.28 -1.01
N TRP A 16 0.25 -5.45 -2.23
CA TRP A 16 0.57 -4.32 -3.10
C TRP A 16 -0.65 -3.45 -3.44
N LEU A 17 -1.79 -4.08 -3.75
CA LEU A 17 -2.99 -3.36 -4.15
C LEU A 17 -3.68 -2.65 -3.00
N PHE A 18 -3.68 -3.22 -1.78
CA PHE A 18 -4.45 -2.71 -0.66
C PHE A 18 -3.61 -1.99 0.40
N THR A 19 -2.29 -2.15 0.45
CA THR A 19 -1.45 -1.35 1.34
C THR A 19 -0.72 -0.26 0.57
N GLY A 20 -0.41 0.82 1.27
CA GLY A 20 0.41 1.90 0.77
C GLY A 20 1.26 2.51 1.86
N ILE A 21 2.22 3.32 1.46
CA ILE A 21 3.00 4.18 2.33
C ILE A 21 2.64 5.61 1.96
N TYR A 22 2.30 6.42 2.95
CA TYR A 22 2.23 7.85 2.77
C TYR A 22 3.38 8.54 3.50
N ALA A 23 3.88 9.62 2.91
CA ALA A 23 4.87 10.48 3.51
C ALA A 23 4.23 11.83 3.82
N ASP A 24 4.30 12.21 5.09
CA ASP A 24 3.93 13.54 5.53
C ASP A 24 5.17 14.44 5.46
N ASP A 25 5.19 15.36 4.49
CA ASP A 25 6.32 16.27 4.27
C ASP A 25 6.43 17.32 5.40
N GLU A 26 5.40 17.51 6.25
CA GLU A 26 5.50 18.42 7.41
C GLU A 26 6.41 17.87 8.53
N PHE A 27 6.51 16.55 8.65
CA PHE A 27 7.29 15.88 9.71
C PHE A 27 8.34 14.88 9.18
N GLY A 28 8.35 14.60 7.87
CA GLY A 28 9.21 13.60 7.24
C GLY A 28 8.82 12.15 7.55
N ASP A 29 7.68 11.95 8.19
CA ASP A 29 7.25 10.66 8.71
C ASP A 29 6.61 9.80 7.61
N HIS A 30 6.99 8.52 7.59
CA HIS A 30 6.47 7.53 6.66
C HIS A 30 5.56 6.56 7.40
N ASN A 31 4.30 6.52 7.00
CA ASN A 31 3.27 5.71 7.65
C ASN A 31 2.67 4.72 6.66
N ILE A 32 2.49 3.48 7.13
CA ILE A 32 1.81 2.44 6.37
C ILE A 32 0.31 2.59 6.61
N PHE A 33 -0.48 2.55 5.54
CA PHE A 33 -1.93 2.62 5.63
C PHE A 33 -2.60 1.54 4.77
N LEU A 34 -3.86 1.28 5.10
CA LEU A 34 -4.73 0.39 4.35
C LEU A 34 -5.62 1.21 3.42
N LYS A 35 -5.49 1.00 2.12
CA LYS A 35 -6.29 1.64 1.09
C LYS A 35 -7.73 1.13 1.16
N TYR A 36 -8.68 2.05 1.03
CA TYR A 36 -10.10 1.70 1.01
C TYR A 36 -10.51 0.90 -0.25
N ARG A 37 -9.75 1.02 -1.35
CA ARG A 37 -9.93 0.30 -2.62
C ARG A 37 -8.58 -0.14 -3.21
N PRO A 38 -8.53 -1.17 -4.06
CA PRO A 38 -7.28 -1.59 -4.70
C PRO A 38 -6.75 -0.50 -5.64
N SER A 39 -5.44 -0.21 -5.55
CA SER A 39 -4.72 0.72 -6.42
C SER A 39 -3.28 0.26 -6.64
N PHE A 40 -2.76 0.45 -7.86
CA PHE A 40 -1.36 0.18 -8.18
C PHE A 40 -0.38 1.20 -7.58
N GLN A 41 -0.86 2.40 -7.23
CA GLN A 41 -0.04 3.39 -6.56
C GLN A 41 0.26 2.94 -5.13
N PHE A 42 1.54 2.82 -4.81
CA PHE A 42 2.00 2.35 -3.51
C PHE A 42 2.48 3.50 -2.61
N TYR A 43 3.00 4.56 -3.20
CA TYR A 43 3.54 5.72 -2.48
C TYR A 43 2.66 6.94 -2.68
N TYR A 44 2.32 7.62 -1.59
CA TYR A 44 1.45 8.79 -1.55
C TYR A 44 2.22 9.91 -0.86
N LYS A 45 2.51 10.99 -1.58
CA LYS A 45 3.28 12.09 -1.02
C LYS A 45 2.34 13.24 -0.67
N SER A 46 2.45 13.78 0.55
CA SER A 46 1.70 14.97 0.93
C SER A 46 2.06 16.16 0.02
N PRO A 47 1.07 16.85 -0.56
CA PRO A 47 1.30 18.01 -1.42
C PRO A 47 1.63 19.25 -0.57
N LEU A 48 2.90 19.65 -0.52
CA LEU A 48 3.34 20.84 0.21
C LEU A 48 2.78 22.13 -0.42
N GLY A 49 2.01 22.90 0.37
CA GLY A 49 1.67 24.29 0.03
C GLY A 49 0.81 24.46 -1.23
N MET A 50 0.04 23.44 -1.60
CA MET A 50 -0.74 23.42 -2.85
C MET A 50 -2.10 24.13 -2.76
N GLN A 51 -2.51 24.51 -1.56
CA GLN A 51 -3.73 25.29 -1.30
C GLN A 51 -3.73 26.68 -1.98
N ASP A 52 -2.56 27.24 -2.31
CA ASP A 52 -2.41 28.58 -2.90
C ASP A 52 -2.05 28.56 -4.41
N MET A 53 -2.39 27.49 -5.13
CA MET A 53 -1.83 27.29 -6.47
C MET A 53 -2.50 28.10 -7.59
N PRO A 54 -1.69 28.76 -8.45
CA PRO A 54 -2.20 29.49 -9.60
C PRO A 54 -2.75 28.52 -10.66
N ALA A 55 -3.67 28.98 -11.50
CA ALA A 55 -4.27 28.18 -12.57
C ALA A 55 -3.26 27.58 -13.59
N SER A 56 -2.01 28.05 -13.59
CA SER A 56 -0.91 27.53 -14.41
C SER A 56 -0.16 26.35 -13.77
N TYR A 57 -0.65 25.79 -12.67
CA TYR A 57 0.06 24.74 -11.94
C TYR A 57 0.16 23.43 -12.75
N PRO A 58 1.25 22.65 -12.62
CA PRO A 58 1.41 21.42 -13.38
C PRO A 58 0.31 20.40 -13.08
N LEU A 59 -0.41 19.97 -14.12
CA LEU A 59 -1.49 18.98 -14.06
C LEU A 59 -1.12 17.72 -13.26
N LYS A 60 0.11 17.22 -13.43
CA LYS A 60 0.60 16.02 -12.75
C LYS A 60 0.60 16.14 -11.22
N LEU A 61 0.96 17.30 -10.70
CA LEU A 61 1.02 17.52 -9.25
C LEU A 61 -0.38 17.69 -8.68
N ALA A 62 -1.30 18.30 -9.43
CA ALA A 62 -2.72 18.37 -9.05
C ALA A 62 -3.38 16.97 -9.00
N GLU A 63 -3.00 16.07 -9.91
CA GLU A 63 -3.44 14.67 -9.87
C GLU A 63 -2.88 13.90 -8.65
N GLU A 64 -1.62 14.15 -8.29
CA GLU A 64 -0.99 13.56 -7.09
C GLU A 64 -1.67 14.05 -5.80
N GLU A 65 -2.02 15.33 -5.70
CA GLU A 65 -2.80 15.91 -4.60
C GLU A 65 -4.20 15.31 -4.51
N ALA A 66 -4.95 15.29 -5.62
CA ALA A 66 -6.28 14.70 -5.64
C ALA A 66 -6.25 13.23 -5.20
N THR A 67 -5.21 12.50 -5.57
CA THR A 67 -5.02 11.11 -5.16
C THR A 67 -4.65 10.98 -3.68
N PHE A 68 -3.79 11.87 -3.17
CA PHE A 68 -3.46 11.91 -1.75
C PHE A 68 -4.71 12.20 -0.92
N ASP A 69 -5.48 13.22 -1.29
CA ASP A 69 -6.72 13.56 -0.60
C ASP A 69 -7.74 12.44 -0.63
N GLU A 70 -7.90 11.77 -1.77
CA GLU A 70 -8.84 10.66 -1.89
C GLU A 70 -8.46 9.49 -0.96
N PHE A 71 -7.18 9.10 -0.91
CA PHE A 71 -6.73 7.88 -0.23
C PHE A 71 -6.27 8.08 1.21
N ILE A 72 -5.83 9.28 1.57
CA ILE A 72 -5.22 9.59 2.87
C ILE A 72 -6.11 10.53 3.68
N THR A 73 -6.72 11.55 3.08
CA THR A 73 -7.44 12.59 3.84
C THR A 73 -8.93 12.31 3.97
N GLN A 74 -9.58 11.86 2.88
CA GLN A 74 -11.04 11.82 2.79
C GLN A 74 -11.64 10.43 3.01
N LYS A 75 -10.99 9.38 2.51
CA LYS A 75 -11.54 8.01 2.56
C LYS A 75 -10.57 7.08 3.24
N HIS A 76 -10.99 6.59 4.39
CA HIS A 76 -10.30 5.55 5.11
C HIS A 76 -11.05 4.23 4.97
N TRP A 77 -10.32 3.12 5.01
CA TRP A 77 -10.94 1.79 5.05
C TRP A 77 -11.71 1.56 6.37
N SER A 78 -11.24 2.15 7.46
CA SER A 78 -11.80 2.03 8.81
C SER A 78 -11.34 3.21 9.65
N ASP A 79 -12.25 3.77 10.46
CA ASP A 79 -11.91 4.80 11.46
C ASP A 79 -11.12 4.23 12.66
N ASN A 80 -10.95 2.91 12.70
CA ASN A 80 -10.13 2.21 13.67
C ASN A 80 -8.73 1.91 13.11
N ASP A 81 -7.76 2.73 13.50
CA ASP A 81 -6.36 2.62 13.09
C ASP A 81 -5.72 1.29 13.48
N PHE A 82 -6.09 0.74 14.65
CA PHE A 82 -5.57 -0.55 15.10
C PHE A 82 -6.01 -1.68 14.17
N LEU A 83 -7.26 -1.67 13.70
CA LEU A 83 -7.76 -2.66 12.74
C LEU A 83 -7.06 -2.53 11.39
N ALA A 84 -6.94 -1.31 10.86
CA ALA A 84 -6.25 -1.06 9.59
C ALA A 84 -4.79 -1.52 9.64
N THR A 85 -4.08 -1.16 10.71
CA THR A 85 -2.68 -1.55 10.95
C THR A 85 -2.54 -3.06 11.10
N SER A 86 -3.45 -3.71 11.82
CA SER A 86 -3.46 -5.17 11.99
C SER A 86 -3.63 -5.91 10.67
N ILE A 87 -4.50 -5.41 9.78
CA ILE A 87 -4.70 -6.01 8.46
C ILE A 87 -3.45 -5.82 7.59
N CYS A 88 -2.84 -4.65 7.59
CA CYS A 88 -1.54 -4.44 6.95
C CYS A 88 -0.52 -5.47 7.46
N GLY A 89 -0.42 -5.66 8.77
CA GLY A 89 0.45 -6.67 9.38
C GLY A 89 0.17 -8.09 8.89
N ILE A 90 -1.10 -8.50 8.83
CA ILE A 90 -1.51 -9.82 8.30
C ILE A 90 -1.11 -9.99 6.84
N LEU A 91 -1.31 -8.96 6.02
CA LEU A 91 -0.95 -8.97 4.59
C LEU A 91 0.56 -9.13 4.40
N TYR A 92 1.38 -8.32 5.08
CA TYR A 92 2.84 -8.41 4.98
C TYR A 92 3.37 -9.74 5.52
N LEU A 93 2.98 -10.15 6.73
CA LEU A 93 3.45 -11.39 7.35
C LEU A 93 2.97 -12.62 6.57
N GLY A 94 1.72 -12.61 6.09
CA GLY A 94 1.15 -13.66 5.26
C GLY A 94 1.91 -13.80 3.94
N THR A 95 2.18 -12.68 3.26
CA THR A 95 3.00 -12.64 2.04
C THR A 95 4.36 -13.30 2.26
N ILE A 96 5.10 -12.86 3.29
CA ILE A 96 6.43 -13.38 3.62
C ILE A 96 6.35 -14.89 3.91
N TYR A 97 5.44 -15.30 4.78
CA TYR A 97 5.29 -16.71 5.19
C TYR A 97 5.02 -17.63 4.00
N PHE A 98 4.03 -17.31 3.18
CA PHE A 98 3.61 -18.17 2.08
C PHE A 98 4.62 -18.20 0.94
N LEU A 99 5.28 -17.08 0.64
CA LEU A 99 6.36 -17.04 -0.34
C LEU A 99 7.56 -17.88 0.12
N ILE A 100 8.05 -17.71 1.35
CA ILE A 100 9.18 -18.49 1.87
C ILE A 100 8.86 -19.99 1.89
N LYS A 101 7.75 -20.38 2.53
CA LYS A 101 7.36 -21.81 2.62
C LYS A 101 7.06 -22.40 1.25
N GLY A 102 6.48 -21.61 0.34
CA GLY A 102 6.25 -21.99 -1.05
C GLY A 102 7.56 -22.26 -1.78
N THR A 103 8.50 -21.33 -1.74
CA THR A 103 9.80 -21.44 -2.42
C THR A 103 10.62 -22.62 -1.88
N ILE A 104 10.74 -22.78 -0.55
CA ILE A 104 11.43 -23.93 0.05
C ILE A 104 10.84 -25.25 -0.43
N LYS A 105 9.51 -25.38 -0.47
CA LYS A 105 8.85 -26.60 -0.94
C LYS A 105 9.13 -26.87 -2.41
N GLN A 106 9.15 -25.83 -3.24
CA GLN A 106 9.43 -25.93 -4.67
C GLN A 106 10.84 -26.47 -4.92
N PHE A 107 11.85 -25.96 -4.20
CA PHE A 107 13.23 -26.44 -4.33
C PHE A 107 13.46 -27.84 -3.75
N LYS A 108 12.77 -28.21 -2.66
CA LYS A 108 12.90 -29.55 -2.06
C LYS A 108 12.30 -30.70 -2.88
N HIS A 109 11.29 -30.42 -3.72
CA HIS A 109 10.64 -31.43 -4.58
C HIS A 109 11.08 -31.32 -6.05
N GLY A 110 11.95 -30.36 -6.37
CA GLY A 110 12.58 -30.22 -7.68
C GLY A 110 13.97 -30.89 -7.76
N LYS A 111 14.41 -31.52 -6.67
CA LYS A 111 15.45 -32.55 -6.63
C LYS A 111 14.77 -33.90 -6.47
#